data_AF-A0A660RTV2-F1
#
_entry.id   AF-A0A660RTV2-F1
#
_cell.length_a   1.000
_cell.length_b   1.000
_cell.length_c   1.000
_cell.angle_alpha   90.00
_cell.angle_beta   90.00
_cell.angle_gamma   90.00
#
_symmetry.space_group_name_H-M   'P 1'
#
loop_
_entity.id
_entity.type
_entity.pdbx_description
1 polymer ?
#
loop_
_entity_poly.entity_id
_entity_poly.type
_entity_poly.pdbx_seq_one_letter_code
_entity_poly.pdbx_strand_id
1 'polypeptide(L)'
;MEPIGPVKIDDLNKWVEINTFECPIGRITPEACEELRKRLTAKEWMNNPGKSFTAEKKNQPLKFDCCVNCKDYEKLTQEVYQKRLEFIKKQEEEKMPQKKKNEKIIICPMCGEKRPYYARGLCRSCYDKLLYKIHKDQQNGNSTKVLVDFSFMPELFETLKKRAKEELRTLNMQILWELKNLLKTEQEVKNDRERESSSNP
;
A
#
# COMPACT_ATOMS: atom_id res chain seq x y z
N MET A 1 -24.48 20.60 -15.45
CA MET A 1 -23.28 19.93 -14.92
C MET A 1 -22.84 18.95 -15.99
N GLU A 2 -21.58 19.00 -16.44
CA GLU A 2 -21.12 18.13 -17.52
C GLU A 2 -21.04 16.66 -17.04
N PRO A 3 -21.46 15.68 -17.86
CA PRO A 3 -21.40 14.28 -17.49
C PRO A 3 -19.93 13.83 -17.42
N ILE A 4 -19.51 13.39 -16.25
CA ILE A 4 -18.15 12.90 -16.02
C ILE A 4 -18.16 11.39 -16.11
N GLY A 5 -17.28 10.81 -16.91
CA GLY A 5 -17.17 9.37 -17.08
C GLY A 5 -16.80 8.62 -15.80
N PRO A 6 -16.96 7.29 -15.77
CA PRO A 6 -16.68 6.48 -14.60
C PRO A 6 -15.20 6.55 -14.20
N VAL A 7 -14.95 6.67 -12.90
CA VAL A 7 -13.59 6.72 -12.34
C VAL A 7 -12.99 5.32 -12.35
N LYS A 8 -11.73 5.19 -12.76
CA LYS A 8 -10.97 3.95 -12.73
C LYS A 8 -10.39 3.74 -11.32
N ILE A 9 -10.81 2.67 -10.64
CA ILE A 9 -10.41 2.31 -9.28
C ILE A 9 -10.24 0.78 -9.25
N ASP A 10 -9.14 0.30 -8.68
CA ASP A 10 -8.84 -1.14 -8.62
C ASP A 10 -9.71 -1.87 -7.58
N ASP A 11 -10.11 -1.17 -6.52
CA ASP A 11 -11.06 -1.68 -5.52
C ASP A 11 -12.49 -1.67 -6.06
N LEU A 12 -13.05 -2.87 -6.26
CA LEU A 12 -14.38 -3.08 -6.80
C LEU A 12 -15.48 -2.46 -5.92
N ASN A 13 -15.41 -2.58 -4.59
CA ASN A 13 -16.46 -2.06 -3.72
C ASN A 13 -16.50 -0.53 -3.77
N LYS A 14 -15.31 0.08 -3.73
CA LYS A 14 -15.13 1.52 -3.85
C LYS A 14 -15.56 2.03 -5.22
N TRP A 15 -15.25 1.28 -6.29
CA TRP A 15 -15.71 1.58 -7.63
C TRP A 15 -17.23 1.61 -7.71
N VAL A 16 -17.89 0.58 -7.15
CA VAL A 16 -19.35 0.46 -7.13
C VAL A 16 -19.97 1.63 -6.36
N GLU A 17 -19.44 1.98 -5.19
CA GLU A 17 -19.94 3.08 -4.36
C GLU A 17 -19.90 4.45 -5.07
N ILE A 18 -18.84 4.72 -5.83
CA ILE A 18 -18.60 6.01 -6.48
C ILE A 18 -19.32 6.11 -7.83
N ASN A 19 -19.43 5.00 -8.58
CA ASN A 19 -19.88 5.05 -9.98
C ASN A 19 -21.34 4.65 -10.19
N THR A 20 -22.02 4.14 -9.16
CA THR A 20 -23.40 3.64 -9.26
C THR A 20 -24.30 4.25 -8.19
N PHE A 21 -25.60 4.20 -8.43
CA PHE A 21 -26.64 4.50 -7.45
C PHE A 21 -27.65 3.36 -7.37
N GLU A 22 -28.43 3.32 -6.29
CA GLU A 22 -29.50 2.34 -6.11
C GLU A 22 -30.84 2.90 -6.60
N CYS A 23 -31.54 2.10 -7.40
CA CYS A 23 -32.89 2.38 -7.84
C CYS A 23 -33.76 1.12 -7.70
N PRO A 24 -35.08 1.18 -7.97
CA PRO A 24 -35.96 0.02 -7.84
C PRO A 24 -35.57 -1.20 -8.71
N ILE A 25 -34.78 -1.01 -9.76
CA ILE A 25 -34.28 -2.10 -10.62
C ILE A 25 -33.01 -2.75 -10.02
N GLY A 26 -32.41 -2.08 -9.05
CA GLY A 26 -31.13 -2.44 -8.45
C GLY A 26 -30.10 -1.34 -8.65
N ARG A 27 -28.83 -1.73 -8.52
CA ARG A 27 -27.70 -0.82 -8.59
C ARG A 27 -27.26 -0.60 -10.04
N ILE A 28 -27.20 0.66 -10.46
CA ILE A 28 -26.99 1.02 -11.87
C ILE A 28 -26.09 2.24 -12.00
N THR A 29 -25.36 2.33 -13.11
CA THR A 29 -24.60 3.54 -13.47
C THR A 29 -25.53 4.57 -14.11
N PRO A 30 -25.22 5.88 -14.01
CA PRO A 30 -25.92 6.92 -14.75
C PRO A 30 -26.05 6.62 -16.25
N GLU A 31 -24.98 6.13 -16.87
CA GLU A 31 -24.92 5.82 -18.30
C GLU A 31 -25.89 4.69 -18.67
N ALA A 32 -25.87 3.59 -17.92
CA ALA A 32 -26.79 2.48 -18.13
C ALA A 32 -28.24 2.90 -17.88
N CYS A 33 -28.47 3.77 -16.89
CA CYS A 33 -29.81 4.31 -16.61
C CYS A 33 -30.34 5.17 -17.76
N GLU A 34 -29.47 5.95 -18.41
CA GLU A 34 -29.81 6.74 -19.60
C GLU A 34 -30.13 5.83 -20.81
N GLU A 35 -29.36 4.77 -21.01
CA GLU A 35 -29.64 3.77 -22.06
C GLU A 35 -30.97 3.04 -21.82
N LEU A 36 -31.28 2.66 -20.58
CA LEU A 36 -32.58 2.08 -20.22
C LEU A 36 -33.73 3.04 -20.55
N ARG A 37 -33.52 4.35 -20.40
CA ARG A 37 -34.55 5.36 -20.69
C ARG A 37 -34.82 5.55 -22.17
N LYS A 38 -33.83 5.33 -23.04
CA LYS A 38 -33.93 5.38 -24.50
C LYS A 38 -34.72 4.20 -25.08
N ARG A 39 -34.96 3.15 -24.29
CA ARG A 39 -35.76 1.98 -24.71
C ARG A 39 -37.23 2.36 -24.89
N LEU A 40 -37.87 1.68 -25.84
CA LEU A 40 -39.30 1.78 -26.08
C LEU A 40 -40.08 1.25 -24.88
N THR A 41 -41.22 1.88 -24.62
CA THR A 41 -42.23 1.33 -23.71
C THR A 41 -43.03 0.22 -24.38
N ALA A 42 -43.66 -0.64 -23.59
CA ALA A 42 -44.54 -1.70 -24.12
C ALA A 42 -45.68 -1.13 -24.99
N LYS A 43 -46.21 0.05 -24.64
CA LYS A 43 -47.28 0.72 -25.41
C LYS A 43 -46.79 1.21 -26.77
N GLU A 44 -45.62 1.85 -26.81
CA GLU A 44 -45.01 2.32 -28.06
C GLU A 44 -44.57 1.15 -28.97
N TRP A 45 -44.15 0.04 -28.36
CA TRP A 45 -43.81 -1.18 -29.09
C TRP A 45 -45.05 -1.81 -29.74
N MET A 46 -46.19 -1.88 -29.04
CA MET A 46 -47.45 -2.42 -29.56
C MET A 46 -48.10 -1.53 -30.65
N ASN A 47 -47.95 -0.21 -30.57
CA ASN A 47 -48.63 0.74 -31.45
C ASN A 47 -47.87 1.12 -32.73
N ASN A 48 -46.71 0.50 -33.01
CA ASN A 48 -45.85 0.89 -34.12
C ASN A 48 -46.41 0.37 -35.47
N PRO A 49 -47.05 1.21 -36.30
CA PRO A 49 -47.76 0.75 -37.49
C PRO A 49 -46.74 0.61 -38.64
N GLY A 50 -46.29 -0.61 -38.91
CA GLY A 50 -45.50 -0.90 -40.12
C GLY A 50 -44.26 -1.77 -39.95
N LYS A 51 -44.15 -2.64 -38.93
CA LYS A 51 -42.94 -3.48 -38.76
C LYS A 51 -43.29 -4.96 -38.72
N SER A 52 -42.80 -5.69 -39.72
CA SER A 52 -42.77 -7.15 -39.73
C SER A 52 -42.04 -7.70 -38.49
N PHE A 53 -42.57 -8.79 -37.93
CA PHE A 53 -42.02 -9.54 -36.81
C PHE A 53 -40.71 -10.25 -37.21
N THR A 54 -39.60 -9.52 -37.35
CA THR A 54 -38.28 -10.15 -37.48
C THR A 54 -37.85 -10.74 -36.13
N ALA A 55 -37.19 -11.90 -36.13
CA ALA A 55 -36.78 -12.61 -34.91
C ALA A 55 -35.89 -11.76 -33.99
N GLU A 56 -35.06 -10.88 -34.57
CA GLU A 56 -34.18 -9.95 -33.85
C GLU A 56 -34.96 -8.90 -33.04
N LYS A 57 -36.15 -8.49 -33.48
CA LYS A 57 -36.96 -7.46 -32.82
C LYS A 57 -37.88 -8.02 -31.72
N LYS A 58 -38.20 -9.32 -31.76
CA LYS A 58 -38.92 -10.01 -30.67
C LYS A 58 -38.12 -10.02 -29.37
N ASN A 59 -36.79 -9.98 -29.46
CA ASN A 59 -35.88 -10.04 -28.32
C ASN A 59 -35.44 -8.65 -27.84
N GLN A 60 -36.02 -7.57 -28.35
CA GLN A 60 -35.61 -6.22 -27.96
C GLN A 60 -36.08 -5.92 -26.53
N PRO A 61 -35.16 -5.64 -25.59
CA PRO A 61 -35.52 -5.41 -24.21
C PRO A 61 -36.29 -4.10 -24.06
N LEU A 62 -37.45 -4.17 -23.40
CA LEU A 62 -38.31 -3.03 -23.17
C LEU A 62 -37.87 -2.23 -21.93
N LYS A 63 -38.37 -1.00 -21.84
CA LYS A 63 -38.24 -0.16 -20.66
C LYS A 63 -39.10 -0.72 -19.53
N PHE A 64 -38.54 -0.81 -18.32
CA PHE A 64 -39.30 -1.18 -17.13
C PHE A 64 -40.32 -0.09 -16.77
N ASP A 65 -41.47 -0.50 -16.23
CA ASP A 65 -42.55 0.43 -15.86
C ASP A 65 -42.11 1.48 -14.83
N CYS A 66 -41.26 1.09 -13.88
CA CYS A 66 -40.70 2.01 -12.89
C CYS A 66 -39.85 3.13 -13.52
N CYS A 67 -39.31 2.94 -14.73
CA CYS A 67 -38.54 3.95 -15.44
C CYS A 67 -39.39 4.91 -16.28
N VAL A 68 -40.67 4.61 -16.51
CA VAL A 68 -41.56 5.45 -17.35
C VAL A 68 -41.81 6.79 -16.67
N ASN A 69 -42.02 6.79 -15.36
CA ASN A 69 -42.36 7.97 -14.56
C ASN A 69 -41.30 8.34 -13.51
N CYS A 70 -40.08 7.79 -13.61
CA CYS A 70 -39.03 8.04 -12.63
C CYS A 70 -38.51 9.48 -12.74
N LYS A 71 -38.80 10.28 -11.70
CA LYS A 71 -38.34 11.68 -11.53
C LYS A 71 -37.02 11.78 -10.79
N ASP A 72 -36.70 10.78 -9.97
CA ASP A 72 -35.53 10.83 -9.08
C ASP A 72 -34.19 10.66 -9.80
N TYR A 73 -34.19 10.28 -11.07
CA TYR A 73 -32.95 9.95 -11.77
C TYR A 73 -32.02 11.14 -11.94
N GLU A 74 -32.54 12.34 -12.18
CA GLU A 74 -31.69 13.51 -12.37
C GLU A 74 -30.88 13.77 -11.10
N LYS A 75 -31.55 13.66 -9.96
CA LYS A 75 -30.94 13.78 -8.64
C LYS A 75 -29.91 12.68 -8.39
N LEU A 76 -30.29 11.41 -8.57
CA LEU A 76 -29.40 10.26 -8.33
C LEU A 76 -28.17 10.28 -9.25
N THR A 77 -28.36 10.68 -10.51
CA THR A 77 -27.27 10.85 -11.47
C THR A 77 -26.34 12.01 -11.08
N GLN A 78 -26.90 13.14 -10.66
CA GLN A 78 -26.11 14.28 -10.17
C GLN A 78 -25.27 13.91 -8.93
N GLU A 79 -25.83 13.13 -8.01
CA GLU A 79 -25.11 12.64 -6.83
C GLU A 79 -23.89 11.79 -7.23
N VAL A 80 -24.04 10.88 -8.20
CA VAL A 80 -22.92 10.09 -8.72
C VAL A 80 -21.86 10.98 -9.36
N TYR A 81 -22.24 11.98 -10.15
CA TYR A 81 -21.28 12.90 -10.75
C TYR A 81 -20.54 13.75 -9.71
N GLN A 82 -21.22 14.16 -8.64
CA GLN A 82 -20.58 14.84 -7.51
C GLN A 82 -19.55 13.94 -6.82
N LYS A 83 -19.90 12.67 -6.53
CA LYS A 83 -18.97 11.69 -5.96
C LYS A 83 -17.74 11.49 -6.84
N ARG A 84 -17.93 11.38 -8.17
CA ARG A 84 -16.82 11.25 -9.14
C ARG A 84 -15.90 12.47 -9.09
N LEU A 85 -16.45 13.69 -9.03
CA LEU A 85 -15.65 14.93 -8.90
C LEU A 85 -14.85 15.00 -7.61
N GLU A 86 -15.50 14.72 -6.47
CA GLU A 86 -14.84 14.75 -5.17
C GLU A 86 -13.68 13.76 -5.11
N PHE A 87 -13.86 12.58 -5.71
CA PHE A 87 -12.80 11.59 -5.80
C PHE A 87 -11.62 12.08 -6.65
N ILE A 88 -11.88 12.68 -7.81
CA ILE A 88 -10.83 13.24 -8.68
C ILE A 88 -10.06 14.34 -7.94
N LYS A 89 -10.77 15.27 -7.29
CA LYS A 89 -10.13 16.35 -6.51
C LYS A 89 -9.22 15.83 -5.40
N LYS A 90 -9.68 14.82 -4.64
CA LYS A 90 -8.85 14.18 -3.60
C LYS A 90 -7.59 13.54 -4.18
N GLN A 91 -7.71 12.87 -5.34
CA GLN A 91 -6.56 12.31 -6.03
C GLN A 91 -5.57 13.37 -6.50
N GLU A 92 -6.04 14.54 -6.91
CA GLU A 92 -5.17 15.67 -7.28
C GLU A 92 -4.48 16.28 -6.06
N GLU A 93 -5.19 16.45 -4.95
CA GLU A 93 -4.64 16.94 -3.67
C GLU A 93 -3.58 15.99 -3.11
N GLU A 94 -3.81 14.67 -3.15
CA GLU A 94 -2.83 13.66 -2.76
C GLU A 94 -1.57 13.67 -3.64
N LYS A 95 -1.71 14.04 -4.92
CA LYS A 95 -0.60 14.16 -5.87
C LYS A 95 0.17 15.47 -5.75
N MET A 96 -0.35 16.49 -5.06
CA MET A 96 0.39 17.73 -4.86
C MET A 96 1.63 17.48 -3.96
N PRO A 97 2.83 17.89 -4.40
CA PRO A 97 4.04 17.68 -3.62
C PRO A 97 3.93 18.42 -2.29
N GLN A 98 4.09 17.69 -1.19
CA GLN A 98 4.08 18.24 0.16
C GLN A 98 5.04 19.45 0.25
N LYS A 99 4.52 20.57 0.75
CA LYS A 99 5.21 21.83 1.00
C LYS A 99 6.62 21.58 1.59
N LYS A 100 7.68 22.00 0.88
CA LYS A 100 9.08 21.86 1.32
C LYS A 100 9.24 22.41 2.75
N LYS A 101 9.49 21.54 3.72
CA LYS A 101 9.91 21.95 5.06
C LYS A 101 11.24 22.69 4.94
N ASN A 102 11.39 23.82 5.64
CA ASN A 102 12.64 24.60 5.68
C ASN A 102 13.83 23.67 6.01
N GLU A 103 14.67 23.39 5.03
CA GLU A 103 15.80 22.48 5.20
C GLU A 103 16.91 23.20 5.97
N LYS A 104 17.25 22.68 7.16
CA LYS A 104 18.36 23.19 7.98
C LYS A 104 19.67 23.06 7.20
N ILE A 105 20.42 24.14 6.97
CA ILE A 105 21.73 24.07 6.30
C ILE A 105 22.80 23.64 7.32
N ILE A 106 23.65 22.68 6.95
CA ILE A 106 24.79 22.20 7.73
C ILE A 106 26.08 22.21 6.91
N ILE A 107 27.23 22.25 7.57
CA ILE A 107 28.53 21.91 6.98
C ILE A 107 28.65 20.38 7.05
N CYS A 108 28.64 19.70 5.91
CA CYS A 108 28.70 18.25 5.87
C CYS A 108 30.11 17.76 6.28
N PRO A 109 30.27 16.90 7.30
CA PRO A 109 31.58 16.42 7.74
C PRO A 109 32.29 15.53 6.71
N MET A 110 31.55 14.94 5.76
CA MET A 110 32.11 14.07 4.73
C MET A 110 32.65 14.82 3.50
N CYS A 111 32.05 15.96 3.14
CA CYS A 111 32.45 16.73 1.95
C CYS A 111 32.90 18.17 2.23
N GLY A 112 32.76 18.66 3.47
CA GLY A 112 33.16 20.01 3.88
C GLY A 112 32.25 21.14 3.38
N GLU A 113 31.29 20.85 2.50
CA GLU A 113 30.42 21.87 1.89
C GLU A 113 29.19 22.20 2.74
N LYS A 114 28.73 23.45 2.62
CA LYS A 114 27.44 23.92 3.18
C LYS A 114 26.30 23.40 2.31
N ARG A 115 25.52 22.46 2.82
CA ARG A 115 24.39 21.83 2.10
C ARG A 115 23.19 21.63 3.03
N PRO A 116 21.98 21.41 2.48
CA PRO A 116 20.84 21.01 3.27
C PRO A 116 21.13 19.73 4.09
N TYR A 117 20.79 19.78 5.37
CA TYR A 117 20.78 18.63 6.27
C TYR A 117 19.76 17.62 5.75
N TYR A 118 20.21 16.39 5.56
CA TYR A 118 19.32 15.30 5.21
C TYR A 118 19.09 14.37 6.40
N ALA A 119 20.12 13.63 6.83
CA ALA A 119 20.06 12.70 7.95
C ALA A 119 21.46 12.43 8.51
N ARG A 120 21.56 12.04 9.79
CA ARG A 120 22.82 11.69 10.48
C ARG A 120 23.92 12.77 10.38
N GLY A 121 23.54 14.04 10.27
CA GLY A 121 24.51 15.13 10.14
C GLY A 121 25.17 15.21 8.76
N LEU A 122 24.63 14.54 7.75
CA LEU A 122 25.15 14.52 6.39
C LEU A 122 24.22 15.23 5.40
N CYS A 123 24.80 15.73 4.31
CA CYS A 123 24.05 16.14 3.15
C CYS A 123 23.51 14.92 2.40
N ARG A 124 22.47 15.12 1.56
CA ARG A 124 21.82 14.04 0.80
C ARG A 124 22.82 13.18 0.01
N SER A 125 23.72 13.82 -0.73
CA SER A 125 24.70 13.12 -1.57
C SER A 125 25.66 12.24 -0.77
N CYS A 126 26.17 12.73 0.36
CA CYS A 126 27.06 11.93 1.21
C CYS A 126 26.32 10.81 1.93
N TYR A 127 25.07 11.04 2.32
CA TYR A 127 24.23 10.01 2.92
C TYR A 127 23.94 8.86 1.94
N ASP A 128 23.58 9.17 0.69
CA ASP A 128 23.29 8.16 -0.33
C ASP A 128 24.55 7.34 -0.68
N LYS A 129 25.74 7.97 -0.73
CA LYS A 129 27.02 7.25 -0.88
C LYS A 129 27.30 6.29 0.27
N LEU A 130 27.01 6.69 1.51
CA LEU A 130 27.15 5.83 2.68
C LEU A 130 26.23 4.61 2.58
N LEU A 131 24.96 4.82 2.21
CA LEU A 131 24.01 3.72 2.01
C LEU A 131 24.44 2.77 0.89
N TYR A 132 24.88 3.31 -0.24
CA TYR A 132 25.37 2.50 -1.36
C TYR A 132 26.54 1.61 -0.92
N LYS A 133 27.47 2.14 -0.12
CA LYS A 133 28.60 1.36 0.41
C LYS A 133 28.12 0.23 1.33
N ILE A 134 27.20 0.51 2.25
CA ILE A 134 26.62 -0.52 3.15
C ILE A 134 25.94 -1.63 2.34
N HIS A 135 25.11 -1.28 1.35
CA HIS A 135 24.44 -2.27 0.50
C HIS A 135 25.43 -3.06 -0.37
N LYS A 136 26.44 -2.39 -0.92
CA LYS A 136 27.49 -3.04 -1.70
C LYS A 136 28.35 -3.98 -0.84
N ASP A 137 28.67 -3.62 0.39
CA ASP A 137 29.41 -4.47 1.32
C ASP A 137 28.59 -5.70 1.75
N GLN A 138 27.27 -5.55 1.85
CA GLN A 138 26.33 -6.66 2.07
C GLN A 138 26.24 -7.59 0.85
N GLN A 139 26.25 -7.05 -0.38
CA GLN A 139 26.16 -7.83 -1.63
C GLN A 139 27.49 -8.46 -2.04
N ASN A 140 28.62 -7.83 -1.76
CA ASN A 140 29.97 -8.34 -2.05
C ASN A 140 30.43 -9.46 -1.09
N GLY A 141 29.54 -9.96 -0.22
CA GLY A 141 29.84 -11.15 0.57
C GLY A 141 30.94 -10.94 1.61
N ASN A 142 31.17 -9.71 2.08
CA ASN A 142 31.89 -9.49 3.33
C ASN A 142 30.98 -9.75 4.55
N SER A 143 29.97 -10.61 4.40
CA SER A 143 29.40 -11.32 5.54
C SER A 143 30.51 -12.22 6.07
N THR A 144 31.11 -11.88 7.20
CA THR A 144 32.03 -12.79 7.89
C THR A 144 31.30 -14.11 8.11
N LYS A 145 31.61 -15.12 7.31
CA LYS A 145 31.04 -16.45 7.44
C LYS A 145 31.85 -17.16 8.51
N VAL A 146 31.24 -17.36 9.66
CA VAL A 146 31.85 -18.11 10.76
C VAL A 146 31.35 -19.54 10.66
N LEU A 147 32.27 -20.48 10.45
CA LEU A 147 31.99 -21.90 10.56
C LEU A 147 32.20 -22.29 12.02
N VAL A 148 31.17 -22.86 12.63
CA VAL A 148 31.22 -23.36 14.02
C VAL A 148 31.22 -24.87 13.94
N ASP A 149 32.31 -25.49 14.36
CA ASP A 149 32.46 -26.94 14.41
C ASP A 149 32.04 -27.47 15.80
N PHE A 150 31.07 -28.39 15.81
CA PHE A 150 30.57 -29.05 17.01
C PHE A 150 31.10 -30.47 17.19
N SER A 151 32.06 -30.91 16.36
CA SER A 151 32.61 -32.27 16.42
C SER A 151 33.21 -32.63 17.78
N PHE A 152 33.76 -31.63 18.48
CA PHE A 152 34.29 -31.80 19.84
C PHE A 152 33.22 -31.86 20.93
N MET A 153 31.99 -31.41 20.66
CA MET A 153 30.87 -31.39 21.61
C MET A 153 29.52 -31.64 20.90
N PRO A 154 29.26 -32.88 20.44
CA PRO A 154 28.02 -33.19 19.72
C PRO A 154 26.77 -33.06 20.61
N GLU A 155 26.89 -33.30 21.92
CA GLU A 155 25.79 -33.19 22.88
C GLU A 155 25.26 -31.75 23.00
N LEU A 156 26.16 -30.75 22.93
CA LEU A 156 25.78 -29.34 22.94
C LEU A 156 24.98 -28.99 21.68
N PHE A 157 25.38 -29.51 20.53
CA PHE A 157 24.69 -29.28 19.27
C PHE A 157 23.26 -29.83 19.29
N GLU A 158 23.05 -31.02 19.84
CA GLU A 158 21.71 -31.58 19.99
C GLU A 158 20.86 -30.80 20.99
N THR A 159 21.47 -30.29 22.07
CA THR A 159 20.78 -29.41 23.03
C THR A 159 20.33 -28.11 22.36
N LEU A 160 21.18 -27.50 21.53
CA LEU A 160 20.85 -26.28 20.78
C LEU A 160 19.74 -26.53 19.76
N LYS A 161 19.73 -27.68 19.07
CA LYS A 161 18.62 -28.07 18.18
C LYS A 161 17.31 -28.21 18.93
N LYS A 162 17.33 -28.81 20.13
CA LYS A 162 16.13 -28.98 20.96
C LYS A 162 15.55 -27.63 21.37
N ARG A 163 16.38 -26.74 21.94
CA ARG A 163 15.96 -25.38 22.31
C ARG A 163 15.48 -24.56 21.12
N ALA A 164 16.15 -24.66 19.97
CA ALA A 164 15.72 -23.96 18.76
C ALA A 164 14.29 -24.35 18.35
N LYS A 165 13.92 -25.63 18.48
CA LYS A 165 12.54 -26.10 18.23
C LYS A 165 11.55 -25.59 19.28
N GLU A 166 11.91 -25.67 20.56
CA GLU A 166 11.07 -25.22 21.68
C GLU A 166 10.77 -23.71 21.60
N GLU A 167 11.77 -22.91 21.21
CA GLU A 167 11.68 -21.45 21.09
C GLU A 167 11.23 -20.97 19.70
N LEU A 168 10.90 -21.89 18.79
CA LEU A 168 10.48 -21.60 17.39
C LEU A 168 11.49 -20.71 16.63
N ARG A 169 12.78 -20.99 16.77
CA ARG A 169 13.88 -20.29 16.08
C ARG A 169 14.61 -21.23 15.13
N THR A 170 15.31 -20.66 14.16
CA THR A 170 16.28 -21.44 13.37
C THR A 170 17.51 -21.75 14.22
N LEU A 171 18.16 -22.89 13.96
CA LEU A 171 19.36 -23.30 14.69
C LEU A 171 20.46 -22.23 14.66
N ASN A 172 20.67 -21.60 13.51
CA ASN A 172 21.64 -20.53 13.36
C ASN A 172 21.31 -19.32 14.25
N MET A 173 20.03 -18.96 14.36
CA MET A 173 19.62 -17.89 15.27
C MET A 173 19.80 -18.28 16.73
N GLN A 174 19.55 -19.55 17.10
CA GLN A 174 19.78 -20.01 18.46
C GLN A 174 21.27 -19.96 18.83
N ILE A 175 22.16 -20.40 17.94
CA ILE A 175 23.62 -20.32 18.13
C ILE A 175 24.04 -18.86 18.33
N LEU A 176 23.59 -17.96 17.46
CA LEU A 176 23.92 -16.53 17.58
C LEU A 176 23.37 -15.90 18.86
N TRP A 177 22.20 -16.31 19.31
CA TRP A 177 21.59 -15.81 20.54
C TRP A 177 22.40 -16.21 21.77
N GLU A 178 22.80 -17.48 21.87
CA GLU A 178 23.64 -17.97 22.98
C GLU A 178 25.00 -17.26 23.01
N LEU A 179 25.66 -17.13 21.86
CA LEU A 179 26.92 -16.38 21.75
C LEU A 179 26.76 -14.91 22.18
N LYS A 180 25.68 -14.26 21.75
CA LYS A 180 25.40 -12.88 22.15
C LYS A 180 25.14 -12.75 23.65
N ASN A 181 24.47 -13.73 24.25
CA ASN A 181 24.17 -13.72 25.68
C ASN A 181 25.46 -13.85 26.51
N LEU A 182 26.36 -14.76 26.14
CA LEU A 182 27.67 -14.92 26.77
C LEU A 182 28.49 -13.62 26.73
N LEU A 183 28.54 -12.95 25.56
CA LEU A 183 29.30 -11.71 25.39
C LEU A 183 28.74 -10.55 26.22
N LYS A 184 27.41 -10.47 26.41
CA LYS A 184 26.80 -9.44 27.27
C LYS A 184 27.23 -9.60 28.71
N THR A 185 27.19 -10.83 29.22
CA THR A 185 27.62 -11.12 30.60
C THR A 185 29.09 -10.75 30.81
N GLU A 186 29.97 -11.01 29.83
CA GLU A 186 31.38 -10.60 29.91
C GLU A 186 31.58 -9.07 29.90
N GLN A 187 30.79 -8.34 29.13
CA GLN A 187 30.88 -6.88 29.06
C GLN A 187 30.37 -6.20 30.33
N GLU A 188 29.30 -6.72 30.93
CA GLU A 188 28.80 -6.24 32.23
C GLU A 188 29.86 -6.44 33.32
N VAL A 189 30.49 -7.62 33.38
CA VAL A 189 31.57 -7.90 34.33
C VAL A 189 32.81 -7.01 34.12
N LYS A 190 33.17 -6.70 32.86
CA LYS A 190 34.28 -5.76 32.57
C LYS A 190 33.96 -4.34 33.02
N ASN A 191 32.75 -3.86 32.74
CA ASN A 191 32.31 -2.53 33.13
C ASN A 191 32.28 -2.37 34.66
N ASP A 192 31.92 -3.42 35.40
CA ASP A 192 31.91 -3.40 36.86
C ASP A 192 33.35 -3.37 37.44
N ARG A 193 34.29 -4.13 36.87
CA ARG A 193 35.72 -4.07 37.25
C ARG A 193 36.36 -2.70 36.99
N GLU A 194 36.01 -2.07 35.87
CA GLU A 194 36.52 -0.73 35.54
C GLU A 194 35.99 0.32 36.52
N ARG A 195 34.72 0.21 36.95
CA ARG A 195 34.15 1.09 37.99
C ARG A 195 34.83 0.91 39.36
N GLU A 196 35.17 -0.33 39.73
CA GLU A 196 35.92 -0.61 40.96
C GLU A 196 37.35 -0.04 40.90
N SER A 197 38.01 -0.14 39.74
CA SER A 197 39.35 0.42 39.55
C SER A 197 39.41 1.95 39.50
N SER A 198 38.32 2.62 39.09
CA SER A 198 38.21 4.09 39.11
C SER A 198 37.77 4.67 40.47
N SER A 199 37.48 3.81 41.44
CA SER A 199 36.96 4.21 42.77
C SER A 199 37.98 4.05 43.90
N ASN A 200 39.19 3.58 43.62
CA ASN A 200 40.31 3.62 44.57
C ASN A 200 41.24 4.81 44.22
N PRO A 201 41.36 5.82 45.11
CA PRO A 201 42.17 7.01 44.89
C PRO A 201 43.68 6.76 44.89
#